data_AF-A0A7C1RNJ5-F1
#
_entry.id   AF-A0A7C1RNJ5-F1
#
_cell.length_a   1.000
_cell.length_b   1.000
_cell.length_c   1.000
_cell.angle_alpha   90.00
_cell.angle_beta   90.00
_cell.angle_gamma   90.00
#
_symmetry.space_group_name_H-M   'P 1'
#
loop_
_entity.id
_entity.type
_entity.pdbx_description
1 polymer ?
#
loop_
_entity_poly.entity_id
_entity_poly.type
_entity_poly.pdbx_seq_one_letter_code
_entity_poly.pdbx_strand_id
1 'polypeptide(L)'
;MKHKNTPVFNLNCRRCQRLSSFLDDIRNKHPDYHSLPVAPFGDVRARLLIVGLAPGMHGANATGRPFTGDHAGVILYETLHRFGFASAAESVSADDGLILENCR
;
A
#
# COMPACT_ATOMS: atom_id res chain seq x y z
N MET A 1 -2.58 16.98 26.48
CA MET A 1 -3.70 16.28 25.79
C MET A 1 -3.41 14.80 25.82
N LYS A 2 -4.30 13.97 26.40
CA LYS A 2 -4.10 12.52 26.51
C LYS A 2 -4.08 11.91 25.10
N HIS A 3 -2.91 11.50 24.60
CA HIS A 3 -2.81 10.64 23.42
C HIS A 3 -3.56 9.34 23.73
N LYS A 4 -4.80 9.22 23.25
CA LYS A 4 -5.47 7.93 23.20
C LYS A 4 -4.66 7.06 22.24
N ASN A 5 -4.18 5.91 22.73
CA ASN A 5 -3.53 4.84 21.97
C ASN A 5 -4.51 4.22 20.97
N THR A 6 -5.00 5.01 20.02
CA THR A 6 -5.77 4.48 18.90
C THR A 6 -4.77 3.86 17.92
N PRO A 7 -4.93 2.58 17.53
CA PRO A 7 -4.07 2.00 16.52
C PRO A 7 -4.14 2.84 15.23
N VAL A 8 -2.97 3.24 14.73
CA VAL A 8 -2.83 4.14 13.56
C VAL A 8 -3.42 3.51 12.29
N PHE A 9 -3.45 2.17 12.22
CA PHE A 9 -4.03 1.39 11.13
C PHE A 9 -4.93 0.28 11.68
N ASN A 10 -6.05 0.01 10.99
CA ASN A 10 -6.93 -1.11 11.28
C ASN A 10 -7.31 -1.80 9.96
N LEU A 11 -6.86 -3.04 9.78
CA LEU A 11 -7.13 -3.86 8.60
C LEU A 11 -8.64 -4.12 8.40
N ASN A 12 -9.43 -4.09 9.48
CA ASN A 12 -10.87 -4.30 9.45
C ASN A 12 -11.66 -2.98 9.49
N CYS A 13 -11.03 -1.85 9.15
CA CYS A 13 -11.72 -0.56 9.14
C CYS A 13 -12.82 -0.51 8.08
N ARG A 14 -14.05 -0.23 8.51
CA ARG A 14 -15.22 -0.07 7.62
C ARG A 14 -15.95 1.25 7.83
N ARG A 15 -15.25 2.28 8.32
CA ARG A 15 -15.85 3.58 8.66
C ARG A 15 -16.43 4.33 7.46
N CYS A 16 -15.96 4.04 6.25
CA CYS A 16 -16.37 4.71 5.02
C CYS A 16 -17.29 3.79 4.21
N GLN A 17 -18.60 3.85 4.45
CA GLN A 17 -19.59 2.92 3.87
C GLN A 17 -19.45 2.73 2.36
N ARG A 18 -19.32 3.83 1.61
CA ARG A 18 -19.13 3.79 0.15
C ARG A 18 -17.92 2.95 -0.26
N LEU A 19 -16.81 3.05 0.47
CA LEU A 19 -15.57 2.34 0.15
C LEU A 19 -15.63 0.88 0.61
N SER A 20 -16.14 0.63 1.82
CA SER A 20 -16.22 -0.75 2.33
C SER A 20 -17.18 -1.61 1.50
N SER A 21 -18.31 -1.06 1.06
CA SER A 21 -19.23 -1.78 0.15
C SER A 21 -18.58 -2.04 -1.22
N PHE A 22 -17.84 -1.05 -1.76
CA PHE A 22 -17.11 -1.25 -3.01
C PHE A 22 -16.04 -2.34 -2.90
N LEU A 23 -15.33 -2.43 -1.77
CA LEU A 23 -14.35 -3.48 -1.52
C LEU A 23 -15.00 -4.87 -1.39
N ASP A 24 -16.19 -4.98 -0.79
CA ASP A 24 -16.95 -6.24 -0.77
C ASP A 24 -17.31 -6.69 -2.19
N ASP A 25 -17.75 -5.76 -3.03
CA ASP A 25 -18.08 -6.04 -4.44
C ASP A 25 -16.85 -6.49 -5.23
N ILE A 26 -15.69 -5.85 -5.00
CA ILE A 26 -14.42 -6.28 -5.61
C ILE A 26 -14.09 -7.70 -5.17
N ARG A 27 -14.16 -8.01 -3.87
CA ARG A 27 -13.85 -9.34 -3.36
C ARG A 27 -14.74 -10.43 -3.96
N ASN A 28 -16.02 -10.15 -4.20
CA ASN A 28 -16.92 -11.08 -4.87
C ASN A 28 -16.53 -11.33 -6.34
N LYS A 29 -16.02 -10.30 -7.04
CA LYS A 29 -15.59 -10.40 -8.45
C LYS A 29 -14.18 -10.95 -8.62
N HIS A 30 -13.31 -10.68 -7.65
CA HIS A 30 -11.89 -11.04 -7.62
C HIS A 30 -11.56 -11.63 -6.23
N PRO A 31 -11.87 -12.91 -6.00
CA PRO A 31 -11.67 -13.55 -4.68
C PRO A 31 -10.22 -13.53 -4.20
N ASP A 32 -9.26 -13.53 -5.12
CA ASP A 32 -7.82 -13.55 -4.82
C ASP A 32 -7.25 -12.15 -4.52
N TYR A 33 -8.04 -11.08 -4.68
CA TYR A 33 -7.57 -9.72 -4.40
C TYR A 33 -7.58 -9.43 -2.90
N HIS A 34 -6.61 -8.62 -2.45
CA HIS A 34 -6.55 -8.12 -1.07
C HIS A 34 -7.89 -7.50 -0.61
N SER A 35 -8.46 -6.59 -1.40
CA SER A 35 -9.79 -6.00 -1.21
C SER A 35 -10.09 -5.52 0.22
N LEU A 36 -9.09 -4.96 0.89
CA LEU A 36 -9.14 -4.46 2.27
C LEU A 36 -8.35 -3.15 2.36
N PRO A 37 -8.47 -2.40 3.47
CA PRO A 37 -7.50 -1.35 3.80
C PRO A 37 -6.06 -1.81 3.54
N VAL A 38 -5.32 -1.02 2.77
CA VAL A 38 -3.92 -1.29 2.43
C VAL A 38 -3.03 -0.68 3.50
N ALA A 39 -2.13 -1.48 4.07
CA ALA A 39 -1.21 -1.02 5.11
C ALA A 39 -0.08 -0.16 4.50
N PRO A 40 0.44 0.83 5.22
CA PRO A 40 1.64 1.54 4.79
C PRO A 40 2.86 0.60 4.77
N PHE A 41 3.73 0.75 3.77
CA PHE A 41 4.89 -0.10 3.52
C PHE A 41 6.18 0.73 3.57
N GLY A 42 7.26 0.17 4.12
CA GLY A 42 8.57 0.82 4.21
C GLY A 42 9.04 1.05 5.65
N ASP A 43 10.11 1.84 5.79
CA ASP A 43 10.80 2.03 7.06
C ASP A 43 9.95 2.85 8.05
N VAL A 44 9.68 2.29 9.23
CA VAL A 44 8.91 2.98 10.28
C VAL A 44 9.63 4.21 10.84
N ARG A 45 10.93 4.35 10.59
CA ARG A 45 11.77 5.51 10.94
C ARG A 45 12.19 6.33 9.71
N ALA A 46 11.50 6.16 8.59
CA ALA A 46 11.80 6.87 7.35
C ALA A 46 11.87 8.39 7.52
N ARG A 47 12.80 9.02 6.80
CA ARG A 47 12.91 10.48 6.68
C ARG A 47 12.29 11.02 5.39
N LEU A 48 12.04 10.16 4.42
CA LEU A 48 11.26 10.44 3.22
C LEU A 48 9.91 9.74 3.32
N LEU A 49 8.81 10.47 3.10
CA LEU A 49 7.46 9.92 3.08
C LEU A 49 6.81 10.17 1.72
N ILE A 50 6.34 9.11 1.06
CA ILE A 50 5.58 9.14 -0.17
C ILE A 50 4.10 9.02 0.15
N VAL A 51 3.34 10.06 -0.15
CA VAL A 51 1.89 10.09 0.11
C VAL A 51 1.13 9.94 -1.19
N GLY A 52 0.50 8.79 -1.37
CA GLY A 52 -0.43 8.53 -2.48
C GLY A 52 -1.85 9.02 -2.19
N LEU A 53 -2.69 9.04 -3.23
CA LEU A 53 -4.09 9.46 -3.12
C LEU A 53 -4.99 8.35 -2.57
N ALA A 54 -5.05 7.21 -3.27
CA ALA A 54 -5.88 6.06 -2.92
C ALA A 54 -5.37 4.78 -3.62
N PRO A 55 -5.67 3.58 -3.10
CA PRO A 55 -5.37 2.33 -3.78
C PRO A 55 -6.06 2.22 -5.15
N GLY A 56 -5.28 1.91 -6.20
CA GLY A 56 -5.82 1.53 -7.50
C GLY A 56 -6.51 0.16 -7.43
N MET A 57 -7.59 -0.02 -8.20
CA MET A 57 -8.42 -1.24 -8.18
C MET A 57 -7.62 -2.52 -8.49
N HIS A 58 -6.78 -2.48 -9.53
CA HIS A 58 -5.92 -3.60 -9.94
C HIS A 58 -4.48 -3.48 -9.43
N GLY A 59 -4.16 -2.40 -8.73
CA GLY A 59 -2.87 -2.19 -8.08
C GLY A 59 -2.95 -2.65 -6.63
N ALA A 60 -2.81 -1.70 -5.71
CA ALA A 60 -2.77 -1.98 -4.27
C ALA A 60 -4.03 -2.68 -3.70
N ASN A 61 -5.22 -2.54 -4.32
CA ASN A 61 -6.39 -3.33 -3.91
C ASN A 61 -6.30 -4.81 -4.32
N ALA A 62 -5.55 -5.12 -5.36
CA ALA A 62 -5.26 -6.50 -5.76
C ALA A 62 -4.12 -7.07 -4.92
N THR A 63 -3.01 -6.33 -4.86
CA THR A 63 -1.73 -6.83 -4.34
C THR A 63 -1.60 -6.67 -2.82
N GLY A 64 -2.33 -5.74 -2.21
CA GLY A 64 -2.24 -5.44 -0.78
C GLY A 64 -1.01 -4.61 -0.37
N ARG A 65 -0.20 -4.16 -1.33
CA ARG A 65 0.94 -3.25 -1.08
C ARG A 65 0.75 -1.93 -1.84
N PRO A 66 1.01 -0.76 -1.22
CA PRO A 66 0.95 0.54 -1.90
C PRO A 66 1.75 0.53 -3.22
N PHE A 67 1.20 1.16 -4.26
CA PHE A 67 1.86 1.32 -5.55
C PHE A 67 2.37 0.02 -6.21
N THR A 68 1.80 -1.14 -5.88
CA THR A 68 2.24 -2.43 -6.45
C THR A 68 1.17 -2.96 -7.39
N GLY A 69 1.55 -3.37 -8.60
CA GLY A 69 0.63 -3.93 -9.60
C GLY A 69 -0.06 -2.91 -10.51
N ASP A 70 0.34 -1.63 -10.48
CA ASP A 70 -0.15 -0.61 -11.41
C ASP A 70 0.99 0.25 -12.00
N HIS A 71 0.64 1.08 -12.98
CA HIS A 71 1.62 1.89 -13.70
C HIS A 71 2.29 2.97 -12.84
N ALA A 72 1.60 3.47 -11.81
CA ALA A 72 2.19 4.44 -10.89
C ALA A 72 3.34 3.81 -10.09
N GLY A 73 3.18 2.53 -9.74
CA GLY A 73 4.22 1.70 -9.13
C GLY A 73 5.52 1.61 -9.90
N VAL A 74 5.43 1.37 -11.21
CA VAL A 74 6.61 1.16 -12.07
C VAL A 74 7.54 2.37 -11.98
N ILE A 75 7.01 3.56 -12.23
CA ILE A 75 7.81 4.80 -12.22
C ILE A 75 8.34 5.09 -10.81
N LEU A 76 7.51 4.87 -9.78
CA LEU A 76 7.89 5.14 -8.39
C LEU A 76 9.03 4.23 -7.93
N TYR A 77 8.89 2.91 -8.04
CA TYR A 77 9.88 1.97 -7.50
C TYR A 77 11.19 2.01 -8.28
N GLU A 78 11.15 2.21 -9.60
CA GLU A 78 12.35 2.43 -10.41
C GLU A 78 13.11 3.68 -9.91
N THR A 79 12.37 4.77 -9.65
CA THR A 79 12.96 6.01 -9.14
C THR A 79 13.55 5.81 -7.73
N LEU A 80 12.81 5.17 -6.82
CA LEU A 80 13.29 4.93 -5.46
C LEU A 80 14.56 4.08 -5.45
N HIS A 81 14.60 3.01 -6.24
CA HIS A 81 15.80 2.18 -6.38
C HIS A 81 16.97 2.98 -6.94
N ARG A 82 16.75 3.76 -8.00
CA ARG A 82 17.79 4.62 -8.61
C ARG A 82 18.42 5.59 -7.60
N PHE A 83 17.66 6.07 -6.62
CA PHE A 83 18.16 6.98 -5.59
C PHE A 83 18.55 6.28 -4.27
N GLY A 84 18.58 4.94 -4.24
CA GLY A 84 19.04 4.17 -3.07
C GLY A 84 18.01 4.09 -1.93
N PHE A 85 16.73 4.30 -2.21
CA PHE A 85 15.63 4.18 -1.24
C PHE A 85 14.91 2.83 -1.31
N ALA A 86 15.21 1.98 -2.29
CA ALA A 86 14.61 0.66 -2.47
C ALA A 86 15.67 -0.38 -2.84
N SER A 87 15.47 -1.63 -2.41
CA SER A 87 16.38 -2.75 -2.68
C SER A 87 16.30 -3.32 -4.10
N ALA A 88 15.21 -3.03 -4.82
CA ALA A 88 15.00 -3.42 -6.21
C ALA A 88 14.15 -2.37 -6.94
N ALA A 89 14.29 -2.31 -8.26
CA ALA A 89 13.57 -1.36 -9.12
C ALA A 89 12.09 -1.71 -9.34
N GLU A 90 11.69 -2.94 -9.03
CA GLU A 90 10.35 -3.44 -9.30
C GLU A 90 9.68 -3.84 -7.98
N SER A 91 8.36 -3.62 -7.90
CA SER A 91 7.50 -4.30 -6.94
C SER A 91 6.52 -5.18 -7.69
N VAL A 92 6.71 -6.48 -7.57
CA VAL A 92 5.95 -7.50 -8.31
C VAL A 92 4.75 -7.97 -7.49
N SER A 93 4.95 -8.17 -6.18
CA SER A 93 3.92 -8.67 -5.26
C SER A 93 4.18 -8.20 -3.83
N ALA A 94 3.25 -8.43 -2.91
CA ALA A 94 3.44 -8.07 -1.51
C ALA A 94 4.50 -8.90 -0.77
N ASP A 95 4.95 -10.01 -1.35
CA ASP A 95 5.91 -10.98 -0.78
C ASP A 95 7.20 -11.11 -1.59
N ASP A 96 7.43 -10.25 -2.59
CA ASP A 96 8.62 -10.23 -3.46
C ASP A 96 9.96 -9.90 -2.78
N GLY A 97 9.97 -9.68 -1.45
CA GLY A 97 11.17 -9.34 -0.69
C GLY A 97 11.70 -7.92 -0.91
N LEU A 98 10.95 -7.03 -1.58
CA LEU A 98 11.32 -5.62 -1.70
C LEU A 98 11.42 -4.96 -0.31
N ILE A 99 12.47 -4.17 -0.11
CA ILE A 99 12.70 -3.39 1.12
C ILE A 99 12.86 -1.93 0.73
N LEU A 100 12.20 -1.03 1.48
CA LEU A 100 12.45 0.42 1.40
C LEU A 100 13.35 0.85 2.56
N GLU A 101 14.39 1.60 2.24
CA GLU A 101 15.38 2.11 3.19
C GLU A 101 15.19 3.61 3.38
N ASN A 102 14.99 4.06 4.62
CA ASN A 102 14.77 5.48 4.95
C ASN A 102 13.59 6.15 4.19
N CYS A 103 12.70 5.33 3.61
CA CYS A 103 11.56 5.73 2.80
C CYS A 103 10.31 4.93 3.23
N ARG A 104 9.14 5.56 3.15
CA ARG A 104 7.85 4.97 3.50
C ARG A 104 6.71 5.60 2.71
#